data_AF-A0A6P2XW38-F1
#
_entry.id   AF-A0A6P2XW38-F1
#
_cell.length_a   1.000
_cell.length_b   1.000
_cell.length_c   1.000
_cell.angle_alpha   90.00
_cell.angle_beta   90.00
_cell.angle_gamma   90.00
#
_symmetry.space_group_name_H-M   'P 1'
#
loop_
_entity.id
_entity.type
_entity.pdbx_description
1 polymer ?
#
loop_
_entity_poly.entity_id
_entity_poly.type
_entity_poly.pdbx_seq_one_letter_code
_entity_poly.pdbx_strand_id
1 'polypeptide(L)'
;MRRLLGTIGFAIAGLVSIISWSAVDSRLCTVIKDWCTPPAGTCGGGVDACRATAGSTIELFVYLFGPPILFAVLGFYLFSRRRPARTVAAYLVGAAIVQWVLWFLAARIFHI
;
A
#
# COMPACT_ATOMS: atom_id res chain seq x y z
N MET A 1 -17.22 3.20 -20.85
CA MET A 1 -17.05 4.22 -19.78
C MET A 1 -17.11 3.67 -18.36
N ARG A 2 -18.16 2.97 -17.93
CA ARG A 2 -18.29 2.50 -16.53
C ARG A 2 -17.13 1.61 -16.02
N ARG A 3 -16.53 0.81 -16.89
CA ARG A 3 -15.33 -0.01 -16.58
C ARG A 3 -14.09 0.86 -16.32
N LEU A 4 -13.80 1.78 -17.24
CA LEU A 4 -12.69 2.74 -17.13
C LEU A 4 -12.80 3.58 -15.84
N LEU A 5 -13.98 4.11 -15.54
CA LEU A 5 -14.22 4.87 -14.30
C LEU A 5 -13.99 4.00 -13.05
N GLY A 6 -14.44 2.75 -13.06
CA GLY A 6 -14.21 1.81 -11.96
C GLY A 6 -12.73 1.48 -11.76
N THR A 7 -12.00 1.23 -12.85
CA THR A 7 -10.55 0.96 -12.83
C THR A 7 -9.76 2.16 -12.30
N ILE A 8 -10.01 3.36 -12.83
CA ILE A 8 -9.32 4.59 -12.41
C ILE A 8 -9.67 4.91 -10.95
N GLY A 9 -10.94 4.81 -10.57
CA GLY A 9 -11.37 5.07 -9.19
C GLY A 9 -10.74 4.12 -8.19
N PHE A 10 -10.63 2.84 -8.51
CA PHE A 10 -9.93 1.88 -7.66
C PHE A 10 -8.42 2.12 -7.64
N ALA A 11 -7.79 2.47 -8.76
CA ALA A 11 -6.37 2.80 -8.78
C ALA A 11 -6.05 3.98 -7.84
N ILE A 12 -6.88 5.04 -7.89
CA ILE A 12 -6.78 6.19 -6.99
C ILE A 12 -7.00 5.75 -5.54
N ALA A 13 -7.99 4.89 -5.27
CA ALA A 13 -8.22 4.36 -3.93
C ALA A 13 -7.03 3.54 -3.41
N GLY A 14 -6.36 2.78 -4.27
CA GLY A 14 -5.13 2.05 -3.92
C GLY A 14 -3.98 3.00 -3.56
N LEU A 15 -3.82 4.10 -4.31
CA LEU A 15 -2.85 5.16 -3.99
C LEU A 15 -3.15 5.83 -2.64
N VAL A 16 -4.41 6.20 -2.42
CA VAL A 16 -4.86 6.80 -1.15
C VAL A 16 -4.65 5.82 0.01
N SER A 17 -4.92 4.53 -0.21
CA SER A 17 -4.69 3.46 0.77
C SER A 17 -3.22 3.37 1.18
N ILE A 18 -2.28 3.45 0.23
CA ILE A 18 -0.83 3.48 0.53
C ILE A 18 -0.48 4.71 1.35
N ILE A 19 -0.88 5.90 0.90
CA ILE A 19 -0.54 7.16 1.59
C ILE A 19 -1.06 7.13 3.03
N SER A 20 -2.29 6.66 3.21
CA SER A 20 -2.92 6.51 4.52
C SER A 20 -2.17 5.50 5.39
N TRP A 21 -1.77 4.35 4.84
CA TRP A 21 -0.96 3.37 5.54
C TRP A 21 0.39 3.96 5.98
N SER A 22 1.11 4.62 5.08
CA SER A 22 2.40 5.25 5.39
C SER A 22 2.31 6.29 6.50
N ALA A 23 1.20 7.05 6.57
CA ALA A 23 0.95 7.98 7.66
C ALA A 23 0.68 7.26 9.00
N VAL A 24 -0.08 6.16 8.96
CA VAL A 24 -0.35 5.31 10.14
C VAL A 24 0.95 4.68 10.63
N ASP A 25 1.75 4.10 9.74
CA ASP A 25 3.03 3.47 10.07
C ASP A 25 4.02 4.48 10.68
N SER A 26 4.14 5.67 10.07
CA SER A 26 4.95 6.76 10.61
C SER A 26 4.51 7.16 12.02
N ARG A 27 3.20 7.22 12.28
CA ARG A 27 2.67 7.54 13.61
C ARG A 27 2.85 6.40 14.61
N LEU A 28 2.78 5.14 14.18
CA LEU A 28 3.13 4.02 15.05
C LEU A 28 4.61 4.10 15.46
N CYS A 29 5.50 4.44 14.54
CA CYS A 29 6.93 4.56 14.84
C CYS A 29 7.28 5.72 15.78
N THR A 30 6.51 6.82 15.78
CA THR A 30 6.73 7.91 16.76
C THR A 30 6.30 7.53 18.17
N VAL A 31 5.30 6.65 18.30
CA VAL A 31 4.80 6.17 19.60
C VAL A 31 5.61 4.97 20.11
N ILE A 32 6.03 4.06 19.22
CA ILE A 32 6.73 2.82 19.55
C ILE A 32 8.02 2.74 18.72
N LYS A 33 9.12 3.23 19.30
CA LYS A 33 10.40 3.42 18.60
C LYS A 33 11.06 2.11 18.14
N ASP A 34 10.85 1.02 18.88
CA ASP A 34 11.47 -0.28 18.60
C ASP A 34 10.83 -1.02 17.42
N TRP A 35 9.73 -0.49 16.89
CA TRP A 35 8.95 -1.12 15.84
C TRP A 35 9.29 -0.62 14.43
N CYS A 36 10.28 0.27 14.30
CA CYS A 36 10.65 0.83 13.01
C CYS A 36 11.91 0.16 12.44
N THR A 37 11.82 -0.29 11.19
CA THR A 37 12.95 -0.82 10.39
C THR A 37 13.24 0.14 9.23
N PRO A 38 14.50 0.57 9.03
CA PRO A 38 15.64 0.38 9.92
C PRO A 38 15.49 1.17 11.23
N PRO A 39 16.09 0.71 12.33
CA PRO A 39 16.15 1.47 13.57
C PRO A 39 16.66 2.91 13.35
N ALA A 40 16.20 3.85 14.16
CA ALA A 40 16.71 5.21 14.11
C ALA A 40 18.25 5.21 14.30
N GLY A 41 18.99 5.78 13.34
CA GLY A 41 20.46 5.85 13.36
C GLY A 41 21.19 4.81 12.50
N THR A 42 20.52 3.77 12.00
CA THR A 42 21.18 2.70 11.21
C THR A 42 21.77 3.19 9.88
N CYS A 43 21.14 4.20 9.27
CA CYS A 43 21.64 4.83 8.04
C CYS A 43 22.47 6.11 8.30
N GLY A 44 22.84 6.45 9.54
CA GLY A 44 23.71 7.61 9.85
C GLY A 44 23.17 9.02 9.51
N GLY A 45 22.06 9.14 8.78
CA GLY A 45 21.48 10.41 8.35
C GLY A 45 20.03 10.33 7.86
N GLY A 46 19.32 9.24 8.16
CA GLY A 46 17.97 8.96 7.63
C GLY A 46 17.99 8.08 6.37
N VAL A 47 16.82 7.80 5.81
CA VAL A 47 16.65 6.92 4.65
C VAL A 47 17.45 7.38 3.41
N ASP A 48 17.70 8.69 3.29
CA ASP A 48 18.48 9.28 2.18
C ASP A 48 19.98 8.99 2.25
N ALA A 49 20.48 8.54 3.41
CA ALA A 49 21.88 8.18 3.61
C ALA A 49 22.16 6.68 3.38
N CYS A 50 21.11 5.87 3.18
CA CYS A 50 21.26 4.46 2.82
C CYS A 50 21.48 4.31 1.31
N ARG A 51 22.44 3.47 0.92
CA ARG A 51 22.85 3.31 -0.49
C ARG A 51 21.69 2.72 -1.32
N ALA A 52 21.13 3.52 -2.22
CA ALA A 52 20.13 3.04 -3.17
C ALA A 52 20.75 1.96 -4.07
N THR A 53 20.24 0.74 -3.98
CA THR A 53 20.60 -0.38 -4.86
C THR A 53 19.49 -0.60 -5.87
N ALA A 54 19.79 -1.32 -6.96
CA ALA A 54 18.75 -1.72 -7.91
C ALA A 54 17.63 -2.53 -7.22
N GLY A 55 17.97 -3.34 -6.22
CA GLY A 55 17.02 -4.09 -5.39
C GLY A 55 16.06 -3.18 -4.62
N SER A 56 16.59 -2.23 -3.85
CA SER A 56 15.75 -1.30 -3.06
C SER A 56 14.85 -0.42 -3.94
N THR A 57 15.30 -0.08 -5.15
CA THR A 57 14.48 0.68 -6.11
C THR A 57 13.33 -0.15 -6.65
N ILE A 58 13.56 -1.44 -6.95
CA ILE A 58 12.51 -2.36 -7.39
C ILE A 58 11.49 -2.59 -6.27
N GLU A 59 11.95 -2.80 -5.04
CA GLU A 59 11.07 -2.95 -3.87
C GLU A 59 10.20 -1.72 -3.66
N LEU A 60 10.78 -0.51 -3.72
CA LEU A 60 10.03 0.74 -3.63
C LEU A 60 8.98 0.87 -4.76
N PHE A 61 9.34 0.47 -5.98
CA PHE A 61 8.43 0.48 -7.11
C PHE A 61 7.25 -0.48 -6.89
N VAL A 62 7.53 -1.71 -6.44
CA VAL A 62 6.48 -2.70 -6.13
C VAL A 62 5.60 -2.24 -4.96
N TYR A 63 6.20 -1.64 -3.93
CA TYR A 63 5.47 -1.09 -2.79
C TYR A 63 4.51 0.03 -3.21
N LEU A 64 4.98 0.95 -4.06
CA LEU A 64 4.21 2.13 -4.47
C LEU A 64 3.16 1.81 -5.54
N PHE A 65 3.50 0.98 -6.53
CA PHE A 65 2.64 0.71 -7.68
C PHE A 65 1.87 -0.61 -7.58
N GLY A 66 2.30 -1.55 -6.74
CA GLY A 66 1.62 -2.83 -6.54
C GLY A 66 0.17 -2.69 -6.11
N PRO A 67 -0.14 -2.00 -4.99
CA PRO A 67 -1.53 -1.81 -4.54
C PRO A 67 -2.42 -1.08 -5.54
N PRO A 68 -2.03 0.06 -6.14
CA PRO A 68 -2.83 0.75 -7.15
C PRO A 68 -3.14 -0.16 -8.34
N ILE A 69 -2.18 -0.96 -8.81
CA ILE A 69 -2.39 -1.91 -9.91
C ILE A 69 -3.37 -3.01 -9.48
N LEU A 70 -3.19 -3.61 -8.30
CA LEU A 70 -4.09 -4.67 -7.79
C LEU A 70 -5.52 -4.16 -7.60
N PHE A 71 -5.67 -2.95 -7.05
CA PHE A 71 -6.97 -2.31 -6.91
C PHE A 71 -7.57 -2.01 -8.29
N ALA A 72 -6.79 -1.47 -9.23
CA ALA A 72 -7.26 -1.21 -10.60
C ALA A 72 -7.78 -2.48 -11.28
N VAL A 73 -7.06 -3.59 -11.17
CA VAL A 73 -7.48 -4.91 -11.70
C VAL A 73 -8.78 -5.36 -11.03
N LEU A 74 -8.90 -5.21 -9.71
CA LEU A 74 -10.13 -5.55 -8.97
C LEU A 74 -11.31 -4.68 -9.42
N GLY A 75 -11.11 -3.36 -9.56
CA GLY A 75 -12.10 -2.42 -10.06
C GLY A 75 -12.55 -2.77 -11.49
N PHE A 76 -11.59 -3.07 -12.38
CA PHE A 76 -11.90 -3.52 -13.73
C PHE A 76 -12.78 -4.77 -13.73
N TYR A 77 -12.41 -5.78 -12.94
CA TYR A 77 -13.14 -7.04 -12.84
C TYR A 77 -14.56 -6.87 -12.31
N LEU A 78 -14.74 -6.14 -11.21
CA LEU A 78 -16.06 -5.92 -10.59
C LEU A 78 -17.02 -5.14 -11.49
N PHE A 79 -16.51 -4.10 -12.16
CA PHE A 79 -17.31 -3.31 -13.09
C PHE A 79 -17.51 -4.04 -14.43
N SER A 80 -16.63 -4.96 -14.82
CA SER A 80 -16.85 -5.83 -15.98
C SER A 80 -18.06 -6.74 -15.80
N ARG A 81 -18.25 -7.26 -14.57
CA ARG A 81 -19.39 -8.11 -14.18
C ARG A 81 -20.63 -7.35 -13.73
N ARG A 82 -20.68 -6.01 -13.93
CA ARG A 82 -21.81 -5.13 -13.52
C ARG A 82 -22.28 -5.38 -12.07
N ARG A 83 -21.35 -5.63 -11.14
CA ARG A 83 -21.67 -5.89 -9.74
C ARG A 83 -22.42 -4.71 -9.10
N PRO A 84 -23.30 -4.95 -8.12
CA PRO A 84 -24.03 -3.89 -7.44
C PRO A 84 -23.08 -3.02 -6.61
N ALA A 85 -23.42 -1.74 -6.43
CA ALA A 85 -22.56 -0.75 -5.79
C ALA A 85 -22.13 -1.16 -4.37
N ARG A 86 -23.02 -1.79 -3.60
CA ARG A 86 -22.72 -2.31 -2.26
C ARG A 86 -21.60 -3.35 -2.28
N THR A 87 -21.62 -4.25 -3.25
CA THR A 87 -20.55 -5.25 -3.42
C THR A 87 -19.23 -4.58 -3.79
N VAL A 88 -19.27 -3.61 -4.71
CA VAL A 88 -18.07 -2.84 -5.09
C VAL A 88 -17.44 -2.15 -3.88
N ALA A 89 -18.24 -1.47 -3.06
CA ALA A 89 -17.79 -0.81 -1.84
C ALA A 89 -17.19 -1.81 -0.83
N ALA A 90 -17.87 -2.95 -0.61
CA ALA A 90 -17.37 -3.99 0.29
C ALA A 90 -16.01 -4.55 -0.16
N TYR A 91 -15.82 -4.79 -1.47
CA TYR A 91 -14.54 -5.24 -2.01
C TYR A 91 -13.45 -4.18 -1.89
N LEU A 92 -13.77 -2.90 -2.09
CA LEU A 92 -12.80 -1.82 -1.95
C LEU A 92 -12.30 -1.68 -0.50
N VAL A 93 -13.22 -1.69 0.46
CA VAL A 93 -12.88 -1.65 1.90
C VAL A 93 -12.12 -2.91 2.30
N GLY A 94 -12.59 -4.10 1.88
CA GLY A 94 -11.92 -5.36 2.16
C GLY A 94 -10.50 -5.41 1.59
N ALA A 95 -10.29 -4.94 0.37
CA ALA A 95 -8.97 -4.85 -0.24
C ALA A 95 -8.03 -3.92 0.54
N ALA A 96 -8.53 -2.77 1.01
CA ALA A 96 -7.75 -1.86 1.85
C ALA A 96 -7.35 -2.50 3.18
N ILE A 97 -8.28 -3.16 3.86
CA ILE A 97 -7.98 -3.87 5.13
C ILE A 97 -6.95 -4.97 4.90
N VAL A 98 -7.14 -5.81 3.88
CA VAL A 98 -6.19 -6.89 3.55
C VAL A 98 -4.82 -6.32 3.21
N GLN A 99 -4.75 -5.25 2.42
CA GLN A 99 -3.50 -4.55 2.13
C GLN A 99 -2.83 -4.08 3.44
N TRP A 100 -3.54 -3.38 4.30
CA TRP A 100 -2.95 -2.84 5.54
C TRP A 100 -2.45 -3.95 6.47
N VAL A 101 -3.21 -5.03 6.61
CA VAL A 101 -2.79 -6.21 7.40
C VAL A 101 -1.53 -6.83 6.79
N LEU A 102 -1.49 -7.03 5.47
CA LEU A 102 -0.30 -7.60 4.81
C LEU A 102 0.94 -6.73 4.99
N TRP A 103 0.80 -5.41 4.86
CA TRP A 103 1.90 -4.48 5.10
C TRP A 103 2.36 -4.47 6.55
N PHE A 104 1.42 -4.51 7.49
CA PHE A 104 1.73 -4.64 8.91
C PHE A 104 2.55 -5.91 9.19
N LEU A 105 2.09 -7.06 8.66
CA LEU A 105 2.78 -8.33 8.82
C LEU A 105 4.16 -8.32 8.15
N ALA A 106 4.27 -7.77 6.93
CA ALA A 106 5.54 -7.65 6.22
C ALA A 106 6.56 -6.82 7.02
N ALA A 107 6.17 -5.62 7.43
CA ALA A 107 7.07 -4.70 8.12
C ALA A 107 7.42 -5.16 9.54
N ARG A 108 6.51 -5.82 10.25
CA ARG A 108 6.68 -6.13 11.69
C ARG A 108 7.05 -7.58 11.99
N ILE A 109 6.60 -8.55 11.19
CA ILE A 109 6.91 -9.97 11.41
C ILE A 109 8.09 -10.40 10.55
N PHE A 110 8.06 -10.02 9.27
CA PHE A 110 9.08 -10.47 8.32
C PHE A 110 10.29 -9.53 8.24
N HIS A 111 10.21 -8.33 8.83
CA HIS A 111 11.27 -7.30 8.79
C HIS A 111 11.77 -7.02 7.37
N ILE A 112 10.84 -7.05 6.41
CA ILE A 112 11.07 -6.66 5.01
C ILE A 112 10.89 -5.15 4.89
#